data_AF-A0AAV7ZPL9-F1
#
_entry.id   AF-A0AAV7ZPL9-F1
#
_cell.length_a   1.000
_cell.length_b   1.000
_cell.length_c   1.000
_cell.angle_alpha   90.00
_cell.angle_beta   90.00
_cell.angle_gamma   90.00
#
_symmetry.space_group_name_H-M   'P 1'
#
loop_
_entity.id
_entity.type
_entity.pdbx_description
1 polymer ?
#
loop_
_entity_poly.entity_id
_entity_poly.type
_entity_poly.pdbx_seq_one_letter_code
_entity_poly.pdbx_strand_id
1 'polypeptide(L)'
;MHFRKQISTLYLIEVIFNVAFFILCGLADLKDFSRIEIIDYSYKISVIDFSSFSILRVGLLSIVYLCGISRPLWPTILLSLATLILVISKAVFFFGYSPIDFFFKDIIIVTNFIFAIFEWYVVHVANRRAHRKEDHTKFVPNVSEMDPQEKKKLIESSNKSRFNNKKSKRFYENYTLRATSPDSKFATWINYRFFNPSKDKNSISAEIFAIISDLENDEKTVVRQFFRQDQLDISQEKFDISIQENKMSSNGAYGKIEENGEAFDGSSDNEPLINEFNSENNQNEITWDISFTSTQVPLSLYEEEHYARSVPKQLKMISICPSPRCDFGGSLSSNYFGELEIDGWIGSQSHSWGSGYPTDRFFGQVCQFDSREKNTLEIVSTTVELGCLTKKLFLMVLRYEEKEIKLNSVYRGSHAKSEITFGNVFNWRFQTESNVALFEGLLSAPRDSFITIPLLNNTNTKNNNDNSTTRHLLLTQKATCTLKIVEKGTEKVDIIKANEKCFFEIITDEFSFNEIEEI
;
A
#
# COMPACT_ATOMS: atom_id res chain seq x y z
N MET A 1 -52.76 -25.35 30.48
CA MET A 1 -51.46 -25.82 29.94
C MET A 1 -51.56 -26.31 28.49
N HIS A 2 -52.61 -27.03 28.10
CA HIS A 2 -52.82 -27.47 26.69
C HIS A 2 -53.03 -26.32 25.68
N PHE A 3 -53.71 -25.23 26.08
CA PHE A 3 -54.00 -24.09 25.21
C PHE A 3 -52.75 -23.25 24.84
N ARG A 4 -51.77 -23.14 25.76
CA ARG A 4 -50.49 -22.45 25.49
C ARG A 4 -49.61 -23.24 24.53
N LYS A 5 -49.61 -24.57 24.61
CA LYS A 5 -48.83 -25.44 23.72
C LYS A 5 -49.34 -25.37 22.27
N GLN A 6 -50.65 -25.26 22.07
CA GLN A 6 -51.23 -25.11 20.72
C GLN A 6 -50.88 -23.78 20.05
N ILE A 7 -50.86 -22.67 20.80
CA ILE A 7 -50.47 -21.36 20.27
C ILE A 7 -48.99 -21.33 19.89
N SER A 8 -48.11 -21.96 20.68
CA SER A 8 -46.68 -22.09 20.35
C SER A 8 -46.43 -22.90 19.08
N THR A 9 -47.18 -23.98 18.87
CA THR A 9 -47.04 -24.83 17.67
C THR A 9 -47.58 -24.12 16.42
N LEU A 10 -48.69 -23.39 16.53
CA LEU A 10 -49.22 -22.57 15.43
C LEU A 10 -48.26 -21.44 15.03
N TYR A 11 -47.65 -20.76 16.02
CA TYR A 11 -46.67 -19.71 15.76
C TYR A 11 -45.38 -20.26 15.11
N LEU A 12 -44.94 -21.44 15.55
CA LEU A 12 -43.77 -22.10 14.97
C LEU A 12 -44.04 -22.58 13.54
N ILE A 13 -45.25 -23.11 13.27
CA ILE A 13 -45.67 -23.50 11.92
C ILE A 13 -45.74 -22.26 11.01
N GLU A 14 -46.26 -21.15 11.49
CA GLU A 14 -46.36 -19.90 10.71
C GLU A 14 -44.98 -19.29 10.40
N VAL A 15 -44.04 -19.34 11.36
CA VAL A 15 -42.64 -18.93 11.13
C VAL A 15 -41.93 -19.85 10.14
N ILE A 16 -42.10 -21.17 10.27
CA ILE A 16 -41.51 -22.14 9.34
C ILE A 16 -42.11 -21.97 7.95
N PHE A 17 -43.41 -21.73 7.83
CA PHE A 17 -44.09 -21.51 6.56
C PHE A 17 -43.61 -20.23 5.87
N ASN A 18 -43.44 -19.14 6.61
CA ASN A 18 -42.89 -17.88 6.08
C ASN A 18 -41.42 -18.04 5.66
N VAL A 19 -40.58 -18.73 6.44
CA VAL A 19 -39.17 -18.98 6.07
C VAL A 19 -39.08 -19.89 4.85
N ALA A 20 -39.88 -20.96 4.79
CA ALA A 20 -39.93 -21.86 3.64
C ALA A 20 -40.43 -21.14 2.38
N PHE A 21 -41.44 -20.28 2.50
CA PHE A 21 -41.95 -19.46 1.40
C PHE A 21 -40.88 -18.47 0.89
N PHE A 22 -40.14 -17.80 1.77
CA PHE A 22 -39.05 -16.91 1.38
C PHE A 22 -37.87 -17.63 0.72
N ILE A 23 -37.54 -18.85 1.18
CA ILE A 23 -36.50 -19.68 0.56
C ILE A 23 -36.95 -20.17 -0.82
N LEU A 24 -38.21 -20.62 -0.96
CA LEU A 24 -38.77 -21.07 -2.24
C LEU A 24 -38.87 -19.92 -3.25
N CYS A 25 -39.26 -18.72 -2.83
CA CYS A 25 -39.27 -17.53 -3.69
C CYS A 25 -37.86 -17.02 -4.05
N GLY A 26 -36.85 -17.27 -3.20
CA GLY A 26 -35.45 -16.92 -3.47
C GLY A 26 -34.72 -17.93 -4.37
N LEU A 27 -35.17 -19.19 -4.43
CA LEU A 27 -34.59 -20.25 -5.25
C LEU A 27 -35.27 -20.38 -6.63
N ALA A 28 -36.51 -19.91 -6.79
CA ALA A 28 -37.16 -19.83 -8.09
C ALA A 28 -36.58 -18.67 -8.89
N ASP A 29 -36.04 -18.94 -10.09
CA ASP A 29 -35.62 -17.93 -11.05
C ASP A 29 -36.88 -17.20 -11.58
N LEU A 30 -37.25 -16.10 -10.92
CA LEU A 30 -38.51 -15.38 -11.13
C LEU A 30 -38.51 -14.64 -12.47
N LYS A 31 -38.90 -15.34 -13.55
CA LYS A 31 -39.11 -14.73 -14.87
C LYS A 31 -40.57 -14.61 -15.32
N ASP A 32 -41.55 -15.13 -14.58
CA ASP A 32 -42.96 -14.98 -14.98
C ASP A 32 -43.90 -14.86 -13.78
N PHE A 33 -44.36 -13.64 -13.50
CA PHE A 33 -45.33 -13.33 -12.45
C PHE A 33 -46.61 -12.71 -13.03
N SER A 34 -47.16 -13.32 -14.09
CA SER A 34 -48.42 -12.88 -14.72
C SER A 34 -49.63 -13.78 -14.44
N ARG A 35 -49.51 -14.84 -13.62
CA ARG A 35 -50.59 -15.85 -13.45
C ARG A 35 -50.81 -16.39 -12.03
N ILE A 36 -50.68 -15.58 -10.99
CA ILE A 36 -51.12 -16.00 -9.64
C ILE A 36 -52.42 -15.28 -9.30
N GLU A 37 -53.55 -15.99 -9.40
CA GLU A 37 -54.83 -15.55 -8.87
C GLU A 37 -54.83 -15.66 -7.34
N ILE A 38 -55.18 -14.56 -6.67
CA ILE A 38 -55.34 -14.51 -5.22
C ILE A 38 -56.70 -15.10 -4.87
N ILE A 39 -56.72 -16.24 -4.17
CA ILE A 39 -57.93 -16.82 -3.60
C ILE A 39 -58.21 -16.11 -2.27
N ASP A 40 -59.31 -15.37 -2.22
CA ASP A 40 -59.79 -14.60 -1.07
C ASP A 40 -60.50 -15.51 -0.06
N TYR A 41 -59.91 -15.72 1.12
CA TYR A 41 -60.58 -16.39 2.24
C TYR A 41 -60.95 -15.34 3.30
N SER A 42 -62.16 -14.82 3.20
CA SER A 42 -62.78 -13.97 4.22
C SER A 42 -63.43 -14.84 5.31
N TYR A 43 -62.78 -14.94 6.48
CA TYR A 43 -63.43 -15.41 7.71
C TYR A 43 -63.48 -14.29 8.75
N LYS A 44 -64.69 -13.97 9.19
CA LYS A 44 -65.00 -13.06 10.30
C LYS A 44 -64.49 -13.64 11.61
N ILE A 45 -63.57 -12.95 12.27
CA ILE A 45 -63.37 -13.06 13.73
C ILE A 45 -63.45 -11.64 14.30
N SER A 46 -64.49 -11.43 15.10
CA SER A 46 -64.76 -10.21 15.85
C SER A 46 -64.06 -10.24 17.21
N VAL A 47 -63.38 -9.12 17.53
CA VAL A 47 -62.95 -8.62 18.85
C VAL A 47 -61.93 -9.49 19.64
N ILE A 48 -60.63 -9.23 19.44
CA ILE A 48 -59.57 -9.38 20.45
C ILE A 48 -58.54 -8.23 20.29
N ASP A 49 -58.15 -7.70 21.45
CA ASP A 49 -57.30 -6.55 21.86
C ASP A 49 -56.20 -5.95 20.94
N PHE A 50 -56.01 -4.63 21.09
CA PHE A 50 -55.27 -3.68 20.23
C PHE A 50 -53.75 -3.61 20.52
N SER A 51 -52.98 -4.69 20.35
CA SER A 51 -51.50 -4.65 20.47
C SER A 51 -50.69 -5.23 19.31
N SER A 52 -51.35 -5.79 18.28
CA SER A 52 -50.68 -6.54 17.19
C SER A 52 -50.42 -5.73 15.90
N PHE A 53 -50.69 -4.43 15.87
CA PHE A 53 -50.64 -3.65 14.62
C PHE A 53 -49.24 -3.19 14.16
N SER A 54 -48.20 -3.38 14.97
CA SER A 54 -46.83 -2.93 14.65
C SER A 54 -46.14 -3.82 13.61
N ILE A 55 -46.43 -5.13 13.61
CA ILE A 55 -45.77 -6.12 12.75
C ILE A 55 -46.38 -6.11 11.33
N LEU A 56 -47.71 -5.94 11.23
CA LEU A 56 -48.38 -5.84 9.93
C LEU A 56 -47.96 -4.60 9.12
N ARG A 57 -47.62 -3.48 9.80
CA ARG A 57 -47.09 -2.28 9.12
C ARG A 57 -45.71 -2.50 8.50
N VAL A 58 -44.86 -3.31 9.13
CA VAL A 58 -43.52 -3.65 8.59
C VAL A 58 -43.64 -4.64 7.43
N GLY A 59 -44.59 -5.57 7.49
CA GLY A 59 -44.91 -6.48 6.38
C GLY A 59 -45.45 -5.75 5.15
N LEU A 60 -46.41 -4.82 5.31
CA LEU A 60 -46.97 -4.07 4.18
C LEU A 60 -45.98 -3.07 3.56
N LEU A 61 -45.15 -2.40 4.37
CA LEU A 61 -44.12 -1.48 3.85
C LEU A 61 -43.06 -2.24 3.03
N SER A 62 -42.78 -3.49 3.37
CA SER A 62 -41.86 -4.35 2.62
C SER A 62 -42.46 -4.81 1.29
N ILE A 63 -43.75 -5.16 1.26
CA ILE A 63 -44.48 -5.56 0.04
C ILE A 63 -44.61 -4.39 -0.95
N VAL A 64 -44.89 -3.18 -0.48
CA VAL A 64 -44.98 -1.98 -1.34
C VAL A 64 -43.61 -1.59 -1.91
N TYR A 65 -42.50 -1.90 -1.22
CA TYR A 65 -41.14 -1.65 -1.74
C TYR A 65 -40.63 -2.75 -2.70
N LEU A 66 -41.14 -3.98 -2.57
CA LEU A 66 -40.78 -5.13 -3.41
C LEU A 66 -41.36 -5.05 -4.83
N CYS A 67 -42.46 -4.32 -5.03
CA CYS A 67 -43.11 -4.22 -6.36
C CYS A 67 -42.48 -3.17 -7.31
N GLY A 68 -41.41 -2.46 -6.93
CA GLY A 68 -41.00 -1.25 -7.67
C GLY A 68 -39.53 -1.09 -8.08
N ILE A 69 -38.58 -1.91 -7.64
CA ILE A 69 -37.16 -1.61 -7.89
C ILE A 69 -36.35 -2.87 -8.27
N SER A 70 -35.84 -2.88 -9.49
CA SER A 70 -34.86 -3.83 -10.04
C SER A 70 -33.46 -3.64 -9.44
N ARG A 71 -33.30 -3.92 -8.14
CA ARG A 71 -32.00 -3.91 -7.43
C ARG A 71 -31.83 -5.18 -6.59
N PRO A 72 -30.58 -5.63 -6.33
CA PRO A 72 -30.35 -6.94 -5.73
C PRO A 72 -30.93 -6.99 -4.32
N LEU A 73 -31.74 -8.01 -4.03
CA LEU A 73 -32.53 -8.18 -2.80
C LEU A 73 -31.70 -8.39 -1.52
N TRP A 74 -30.38 -8.60 -1.63
CA TRP A 74 -29.52 -9.02 -0.52
C TRP A 74 -29.38 -8.03 0.65
N PRO A 75 -29.25 -6.70 0.46
CA PRO A 75 -29.20 -5.75 1.58
C PRO A 75 -30.51 -5.74 2.37
N THR A 76 -31.63 -5.92 1.67
CA THR A 76 -32.96 -5.98 2.28
C THR A 76 -33.12 -7.26 3.09
N ILE A 77 -32.70 -8.41 2.54
CA ILE A 77 -32.72 -9.70 3.23
C ILE A 77 -31.85 -9.66 4.51
N LEU A 78 -30.66 -9.07 4.44
CA LEU A 78 -29.76 -8.94 5.58
C LEU A 78 -30.28 -7.98 6.66
N LEU A 79 -30.90 -6.87 6.26
CA LEU A 79 -31.55 -5.96 7.20
C LEU A 79 -32.76 -6.61 7.88
N SER A 80 -33.55 -7.40 7.12
CA SER A 80 -34.65 -8.19 7.67
C SER A 80 -34.15 -9.26 8.65
N LEU A 81 -33.03 -9.94 8.37
CA LEU A 81 -32.38 -10.91 9.26
C LEU A 81 -31.85 -10.26 10.54
N ALA A 82 -31.17 -9.11 10.44
CA ALA A 82 -30.70 -8.36 11.61
C ALA A 82 -31.86 -7.87 12.49
N THR A 83 -32.95 -7.43 11.85
CA THR A 83 -34.18 -7.00 12.56
C THR A 83 -34.86 -8.19 13.24
N LEU A 84 -34.91 -9.36 12.58
CA LEU A 84 -35.46 -10.59 13.16
C LEU A 84 -34.64 -11.05 14.38
N ILE A 85 -33.31 -10.99 14.31
CA ILE A 85 -32.42 -11.30 15.44
C ILE A 85 -32.65 -10.35 16.62
N LEU A 86 -32.86 -9.05 16.36
CA LEU A 86 -33.19 -8.06 17.39
C LEU A 86 -34.56 -8.32 18.04
N VAL A 87 -35.56 -8.72 17.25
CA VAL A 87 -36.90 -9.06 17.75
C VAL A 87 -36.85 -10.33 18.59
N ILE A 88 -36.14 -11.36 18.15
CA ILE A 88 -35.94 -12.62 18.91
C ILE A 88 -35.19 -12.33 20.22
N SER A 89 -34.14 -11.49 20.18
CA SER A 89 -33.39 -11.11 21.38
C SER A 89 -34.25 -10.37 22.40
N LYS A 90 -35.13 -9.45 21.94
CA LYS A 90 -36.10 -8.77 22.82
C LYS A 90 -37.17 -9.70 23.38
N ALA A 91 -37.65 -10.66 22.59
CA ALA A 91 -38.63 -11.65 23.04
C ALA A 91 -38.02 -12.55 24.14
N VAL A 92 -36.77 -13.02 23.96
CA VAL A 92 -36.06 -13.81 24.99
C VAL A 92 -35.88 -13.01 26.28
N PHE A 93 -35.55 -11.72 26.19
CA PHE A 93 -35.43 -10.83 27.35
C PHE A 93 -36.77 -10.62 28.09
N PHE A 94 -37.88 -10.51 27.36
CA PHE A 94 -39.22 -10.31 27.95
C PHE A 94 -39.84 -11.60 28.53
N PHE A 95 -39.52 -12.77 27.99
CA PHE A 95 -40.11 -14.05 28.41
C PHE A 95 -39.28 -14.82 29.47
N GLY A 96 -38.21 -14.21 30.01
CA GLY A 96 -37.56 -14.68 31.22
C GLY A 96 -36.78 -16.00 31.08
N TYR A 97 -36.27 -16.32 29.90
CA TYR A 97 -35.36 -17.46 29.71
C TYR A 97 -33.93 -17.08 30.14
N SER A 98 -33.46 -17.64 31.25
CA SER A 98 -32.03 -17.67 31.62
C SER A 98 -31.37 -18.85 30.87
N PRO A 99 -30.52 -18.57 29.88
CA PRO A 99 -29.07 -18.47 30.13
C PRO A 99 -28.44 -17.30 29.34
N ILE A 100 -28.06 -16.23 30.04
CA ILE A 100 -27.74 -14.93 29.41
C ILE A 100 -26.28 -14.81 28.91
N ASP A 101 -25.33 -15.62 29.36
CA ASP A 101 -23.91 -15.38 29.01
C ASP A 101 -23.40 -16.11 27.76
N PHE A 102 -24.00 -17.24 27.38
CA PHE A 102 -23.55 -18.00 26.20
C PHE A 102 -24.13 -17.42 24.89
N PHE A 103 -25.42 -17.07 24.92
CA PHE A 103 -26.14 -16.61 23.73
C PHE A 103 -25.71 -15.21 23.24
N PHE A 104 -25.33 -14.31 24.15
CA PHE A 104 -24.89 -12.96 23.77
C PHE A 104 -23.53 -12.95 23.08
N LYS A 105 -22.59 -13.80 23.51
CA LYS A 105 -21.30 -13.96 22.83
C LYS A 105 -21.49 -14.49 21.41
N ASP A 106 -22.33 -15.50 21.25
CA ASP A 106 -22.59 -16.09 19.93
C ASP A 106 -23.31 -15.11 18.99
N ILE A 107 -24.27 -14.31 19.50
CA ILE A 107 -24.92 -13.26 18.72
C ILE A 107 -23.93 -12.17 18.30
N ILE A 108 -23.01 -11.74 19.17
CA ILE A 108 -21.98 -10.75 18.83
C ILE A 108 -21.02 -11.32 17.78
N ILE A 109 -20.61 -12.58 17.92
CA ILE A 109 -19.74 -13.26 16.94
C ILE A 109 -20.44 -13.35 15.58
N VAL A 110 -21.70 -13.78 15.54
CA VAL A 110 -22.49 -13.88 14.29
C VAL A 110 -22.71 -12.50 13.69
N THR A 111 -23.01 -11.48 14.49
CA THR A 111 -23.20 -10.10 14.01
C THR A 111 -21.91 -9.52 13.43
N ASN A 112 -20.77 -9.71 14.10
CA ASN A 112 -19.46 -9.30 13.60
C ASN A 112 -19.08 -10.06 12.33
N PHE A 113 -19.38 -11.36 12.26
CA PHE A 113 -19.15 -12.17 11.07
C PHE A 113 -19.99 -11.69 9.87
N ILE A 114 -21.27 -11.37 10.10
CA ILE A 114 -22.15 -10.81 9.06
C ILE A 114 -21.66 -9.42 8.63
N PHE A 115 -21.22 -8.56 9.55
CA PHE A 115 -20.61 -7.27 9.21
C PHE A 115 -19.33 -7.42 8.40
N ALA A 116 -18.46 -8.38 8.75
CA ALA A 116 -17.25 -8.67 7.98
C ALA A 116 -17.58 -9.18 6.57
N ILE A 117 -18.60 -10.04 6.42
CA ILE A 117 -19.09 -10.48 5.10
C ILE A 117 -19.67 -9.29 4.32
N PHE A 118 -20.39 -8.38 4.98
CA PHE A 118 -20.96 -7.20 4.34
C PHE A 118 -19.88 -6.21 3.89
N GLU A 119 -18.90 -5.90 4.74
CA GLU A 119 -17.75 -5.08 4.36
C GLU A 119 -16.98 -5.73 3.21
N TRP A 120 -16.72 -7.04 3.29
CA TRP A 120 -16.10 -7.79 2.22
C TRP A 120 -16.91 -7.71 0.92
N TYR A 121 -18.23 -7.92 0.98
CA TYR A 121 -19.11 -7.88 -0.19
C TYR A 121 -19.20 -6.48 -0.79
N VAL A 122 -19.34 -5.44 0.04
CA VAL A 122 -19.39 -4.05 -0.44
C VAL A 122 -18.07 -3.67 -1.09
N VAL A 123 -16.92 -3.99 -0.47
CA VAL A 123 -15.60 -3.76 -1.08
C VAL A 123 -15.45 -4.57 -2.36
N HIS A 124 -15.84 -5.85 -2.35
CA HIS A 124 -15.66 -6.75 -3.50
C HIS A 124 -16.60 -6.40 -4.67
N VAL A 125 -17.84 -5.99 -4.40
CA VAL A 125 -18.82 -5.60 -5.42
C VAL A 125 -18.60 -4.17 -5.90
N ALA A 126 -18.21 -3.24 -5.03
CA ALA A 126 -17.77 -1.91 -5.45
C ALA A 126 -16.52 -2.01 -6.34
N ASN A 127 -15.55 -2.84 -5.94
CA ASN A 127 -14.40 -3.17 -6.79
C ASN A 127 -14.86 -3.80 -8.11
N ARG A 128 -15.69 -4.85 -8.11
CA ARG A 128 -16.19 -5.45 -9.37
C ARG A 128 -16.97 -4.48 -10.28
N ARG A 129 -17.71 -3.51 -9.72
CA ARG A 129 -18.48 -2.52 -10.50
C ARG A 129 -17.62 -1.38 -11.03
N ALA A 130 -16.60 -0.94 -10.29
CA ALA A 130 -15.55 -0.07 -10.82
C ALA A 130 -14.77 -0.81 -11.93
N HIS A 131 -14.44 -2.08 -11.69
CA HIS A 131 -13.64 -2.91 -12.59
C HIS A 131 -14.33 -3.33 -13.89
N ARG A 132 -15.66 -3.46 -13.97
CA ARG A 132 -16.36 -3.65 -15.26
C ARG A 132 -16.25 -2.44 -16.21
N LYS A 133 -15.83 -1.27 -15.71
CA LYS A 133 -15.52 -0.09 -16.51
C LYS A 133 -14.02 0.21 -16.63
N GLU A 134 -13.16 -0.47 -15.86
CA GLU A 134 -11.73 -0.13 -15.70
C GLU A 134 -10.77 -1.22 -16.20
N ASP A 135 -11.24 -2.19 -16.97
CA ASP A 135 -10.37 -3.20 -17.60
C ASP A 135 -9.52 -2.63 -18.76
N HIS A 136 -9.29 -1.31 -18.76
CA HIS A 136 -8.33 -0.66 -19.60
C HIS A 136 -6.94 -0.96 -19.03
N THR A 137 -6.24 -1.88 -19.67
CA THR A 137 -4.82 -1.64 -19.93
C THR A 137 -4.77 -0.26 -20.57
N LYS A 138 -4.51 0.79 -19.78
CA LYS A 138 -4.13 2.07 -20.38
C LYS A 138 -2.72 1.83 -20.88
N PHE A 139 -2.60 1.33 -22.10
CA PHE A 139 -1.56 1.88 -22.97
C PHE A 139 -1.88 3.36 -23.00
N VAL A 140 -1.26 4.13 -22.11
CA VAL A 140 -1.34 5.58 -22.17
C VAL A 140 -0.51 5.93 -23.40
N PRO A 141 -1.14 6.29 -24.53
CA PRO A 141 -0.39 6.61 -25.73
C PRO A 141 0.40 7.86 -25.42
N ASN A 142 1.69 7.84 -25.75
CA ASN A 142 2.51 9.02 -25.92
C ASN A 142 2.57 9.99 -24.72
N VAL A 143 3.19 9.51 -23.64
CA VAL A 143 3.66 10.35 -22.54
C VAL A 143 4.60 11.48 -23.04
N SER A 144 5.28 11.24 -24.16
CA SER A 144 6.16 12.18 -24.87
C SER A 144 5.45 13.39 -25.50
N GLU A 145 4.13 13.33 -25.71
CA GLU A 145 3.34 14.40 -26.35
C GLU A 145 2.53 15.23 -25.34
N MET A 146 2.69 14.97 -24.05
CA MET A 146 2.03 15.77 -23.01
C MET A 146 2.52 17.22 -23.07
N ASP A 147 1.59 18.16 -22.95
CA ASP A 147 1.91 19.58 -22.90
C ASP A 147 2.94 19.86 -21.78
N PRO A 148 4.03 20.62 -22.05
CA PRO A 148 5.06 20.89 -21.06
C PRO A 148 4.55 21.52 -19.76
N GLN A 149 3.50 22.34 -19.81
CA GLN A 149 2.91 22.94 -18.61
C GLN A 149 2.10 21.93 -17.81
N GLU A 150 1.35 21.06 -18.49
CA GLU A 150 0.64 19.95 -17.84
C GLU A 150 1.61 18.98 -17.16
N LYS A 151 2.67 18.60 -17.86
CA LYS A 151 3.75 17.78 -17.30
C LYS A 151 4.36 18.43 -16.06
N LYS A 152 4.70 19.72 -16.13
CA LYS A 152 5.24 20.47 -15.00
C LYS A 152 4.29 20.44 -13.80
N LYS A 153 2.99 20.68 -14.02
CA LYS A 153 1.96 20.60 -12.97
C LYS A 153 1.88 19.22 -12.33
N LEU A 154 1.96 18.15 -13.12
CA LEU A 154 1.94 16.78 -12.61
C LEU A 154 3.17 16.48 -11.74
N ILE A 155 4.36 16.87 -12.18
CA ILE A 155 5.60 16.74 -11.39
C ILE A 155 5.47 17.51 -10.08
N GLU A 156 5.06 18.78 -10.14
CA GLU A 156 4.87 19.61 -8.94
C GLU A 156 3.85 18.98 -7.98
N SER A 157 2.70 18.53 -8.48
CA SER A 157 1.64 17.94 -7.65
C SER A 157 2.07 16.63 -6.97
N SER A 158 2.86 15.82 -7.68
CA SER A 158 3.44 14.57 -7.19
C SER A 158 4.51 14.80 -6.12
N ASN A 159 5.18 15.96 -6.16
CA ASN A 159 6.21 16.37 -5.21
C ASN A 159 5.72 17.25 -4.06
N LYS A 160 4.46 17.68 -4.04
CA LYS A 160 3.94 18.46 -2.92
C LYS A 160 4.03 17.66 -1.63
N SER A 161 4.42 18.32 -0.54
CA SER A 161 4.44 17.65 0.75
C SER A 161 3.05 17.31 1.27
N ARG A 162 2.95 16.20 1.99
CA ARG A 162 1.75 15.80 2.76
C ARG A 162 1.98 15.94 4.26
N PHE A 163 3.21 16.28 4.66
CA PHE A 163 3.65 16.48 6.02
C PHE A 163 2.92 17.67 6.65
N ASN A 164 2.30 17.42 7.80
CA ASN A 164 1.59 18.44 8.56
C ASN A 164 1.89 18.28 10.05
N ASN A 165 2.77 19.14 10.52
CA ASN A 165 3.26 19.17 11.90
C ASN A 165 2.20 19.55 12.95
N LYS A 166 1.03 20.07 12.53
CA LYS A 166 -0.09 20.38 13.43
C LYS A 166 -1.01 19.17 13.66
N LYS A 167 -0.89 18.11 12.85
CA LYS A 167 -1.72 16.91 12.99
C LYS A 167 -1.05 15.93 13.95
N SER A 168 -1.74 15.55 15.02
CA SER A 168 -1.29 14.53 15.99
C SER A 168 -1.32 13.08 15.47
N LYS A 169 -1.55 12.89 14.17
CA LYS A 169 -1.62 11.55 13.58
C LYS A 169 -0.23 11.13 13.12
N ARG A 170 0.12 9.88 13.44
CA ARG A 170 1.31 9.20 12.92
C ARG A 170 1.37 9.36 11.40
N PHE A 171 2.52 9.83 10.94
CA PHE A 171 2.74 10.16 9.56
C PHE A 171 4.22 9.96 9.24
N TYR A 172 4.50 9.49 8.03
CA TYR A 172 5.82 9.26 7.48
C TYR A 172 5.84 9.77 6.06
N GLU A 173 6.91 10.44 5.65
CA GLU A 173 7.09 10.91 4.28
C GLU A 173 8.58 10.87 3.94
N ASN A 174 8.89 10.53 2.70
CA ASN A 174 10.23 10.27 2.23
C ASN A 174 10.40 10.81 0.80
N TYR A 175 11.42 11.64 0.61
CA TYR A 175 11.93 12.06 -0.70
C TYR A 175 13.30 11.44 -0.92
N THR A 176 13.48 10.83 -2.08
CA THR A 176 14.68 10.06 -2.40
C THR A 176 15.26 10.52 -3.72
N LEU A 177 16.56 10.79 -3.73
CA LEU A 177 17.38 10.93 -4.93
C LEU A 177 18.28 9.71 -5.03
N ARG A 178 18.32 9.10 -6.21
CA ARG A 178 19.21 7.98 -6.54
C ARG A 178 19.81 8.25 -7.88
N ALA A 179 21.11 8.04 -8.03
CA ALA A 179 21.78 8.17 -9.31
C ALA A 179 22.99 7.24 -9.40
N THR A 180 23.35 6.85 -10.63
CA THR A 180 24.52 6.04 -10.96
C THR A 180 25.29 6.73 -12.07
N SER A 181 26.62 6.71 -11.99
CA SER A 181 27.51 7.28 -13.00
C SER A 181 27.35 6.58 -14.36
N PRO A 182 27.67 7.26 -15.49
CA PRO A 182 27.54 6.68 -16.83
C PRO A 182 28.32 5.38 -17.04
N ASP A 183 29.46 5.24 -16.36
CA ASP A 183 30.33 4.06 -16.38
C ASP A 183 29.97 3.00 -15.33
N SER A 184 28.87 3.21 -14.57
CA SER A 184 28.41 2.34 -13.50
C SER A 184 29.41 2.10 -12.37
N LYS A 185 30.45 2.95 -12.23
CA LYS A 185 31.43 2.85 -11.15
C LYS A 185 30.92 3.43 -9.84
N PHE A 186 30.22 4.55 -9.89
CA PHE A 186 29.73 5.23 -8.69
C PHE A 186 28.22 5.29 -8.66
N ALA A 187 27.67 5.27 -7.45
CA ALA A 187 26.26 5.53 -7.24
C ALA A 187 26.03 6.31 -5.95
N THR A 188 24.95 7.10 -5.91
CA THR A 188 24.54 7.83 -4.71
C THR A 188 23.06 7.62 -4.39
N TRP A 189 22.76 7.69 -3.10
CA TRP A 189 21.40 7.66 -2.56
C TRP A 189 21.30 8.74 -1.49
N ILE A 190 20.44 9.75 -1.69
CA ILE A 190 20.20 10.83 -0.73
C ILE A 190 18.73 10.82 -0.37
N ASN A 191 18.44 10.82 0.92
CA ASN A 191 17.10 10.57 1.42
C ASN A 191 16.71 11.57 2.49
N TYR A 192 15.57 12.22 2.32
CA TYR A 192 14.99 13.16 3.28
C TYR A 192 13.71 12.54 3.82
N ARG A 193 13.71 12.20 5.10
CA ARG A 193 12.58 11.56 5.78
C ARG A 193 11.98 12.48 6.83
N PHE A 194 10.66 12.50 6.88
CA PHE A 194 9.89 13.22 7.87
C PHE A 194 8.99 12.25 8.61
N PHE A 195 8.80 12.54 9.88
CA PHE A 195 7.88 11.81 10.73
C PHE A 195 7.19 12.80 11.65
N ASN A 196 5.90 12.59 11.87
CA ASN A 196 5.22 13.28 12.97
C ASN A 196 5.56 12.53 14.25
N PRO A 197 6.39 13.09 15.13
CA PRO A 197 6.60 12.46 16.42
C PRO A 197 5.33 12.52 17.27
N SER A 198 5.28 11.70 18.31
CA SER A 198 4.30 11.89 19.38
C SER A 198 4.48 13.29 20.01
N LYS A 199 3.48 13.78 20.76
CA LYS A 199 3.21 15.19 21.16
C LYS A 199 4.37 16.07 21.70
N ASP A 200 5.59 15.58 21.86
CA ASP A 200 6.76 16.32 22.32
C ASP A 200 7.44 17.09 21.18
N LYS A 201 7.72 18.38 21.35
CA LYS A 201 8.40 19.23 20.36
C LYS A 201 9.91 18.99 20.26
N ASN A 202 10.52 18.39 21.29
CA ASN A 202 11.96 18.08 21.29
C ASN A 202 12.31 16.75 20.63
N SER A 203 11.28 16.01 20.21
CA SER A 203 11.45 14.74 19.54
C SER A 203 11.96 14.91 18.11
N ILE A 204 12.73 13.92 17.68
CA ILE A 204 13.20 13.84 16.30
C ILE A 204 11.96 13.85 15.39
N SER A 205 12.01 14.66 14.34
CA SER A 205 10.92 14.81 13.36
C SER A 205 11.39 14.63 11.91
N ALA A 206 12.70 14.65 11.68
CA ALA A 206 13.27 14.33 10.40
C ALA A 206 14.60 13.61 10.52
N GLU A 207 14.98 13.03 9.40
CA GLU A 207 16.25 12.37 9.21
C GLU A 207 16.70 12.59 7.77
N ILE A 208 17.99 12.86 7.58
CA ILE A 208 18.63 12.77 6.28
C ILE A 208 19.65 11.63 6.35
N PHE A 209 19.68 10.79 5.33
CA PHE A 209 20.83 9.92 5.10
C PHE A 209 21.32 10.04 3.67
N ALA A 210 22.63 9.90 3.50
CA ALA A 210 23.30 9.92 2.21
C ALA A 210 24.25 8.73 2.11
N ILE A 211 24.38 8.19 0.90
CA ILE A 211 25.26 7.08 0.55
C ILE A 211 26.04 7.49 -0.70
N ILE A 212 27.36 7.27 -0.67
CA ILE A 212 28.22 7.23 -1.86
C ILE A 212 28.78 5.82 -1.94
N SER A 213 28.63 5.16 -3.08
CA SER A 213 29.14 3.80 -3.31
C SER A 213 30.05 3.78 -4.52
N ASP A 214 31.25 3.22 -4.36
CA ASP A 214 32.07 2.69 -5.44
C ASP A 214 31.64 1.24 -5.69
N LEU A 215 30.92 1.02 -6.78
CA LEU A 215 30.38 -0.27 -7.17
C LEU A 215 31.46 -1.21 -7.73
N GLU A 216 32.58 -0.67 -8.22
CA GLU A 216 33.70 -1.46 -8.76
C GLU A 216 34.50 -2.09 -7.62
N ASN A 217 34.84 -1.31 -6.59
CA ASN A 217 35.62 -1.75 -5.43
C ASN A 217 34.76 -2.22 -4.25
N ASP A 218 33.43 -2.09 -4.34
CA ASP A 218 32.45 -2.41 -3.30
C ASP A 218 32.59 -1.56 -2.01
N GLU A 219 33.24 -0.41 -2.12
CA GLU A 219 33.47 0.55 -1.03
C GLU A 219 32.32 1.54 -0.93
N LYS A 220 31.97 1.96 0.30
CA LYS A 220 30.79 2.80 0.55
C LYS A 220 31.06 3.80 1.67
N THR A 221 30.57 5.01 1.54
CA THR A 221 30.42 5.98 2.64
C THR A 221 28.93 6.14 2.92
N VAL A 222 28.53 5.97 4.18
CA VAL A 222 27.14 6.14 4.62
C VAL A 222 27.12 7.16 5.75
N VAL A 223 26.31 8.20 5.63
CA VAL A 223 26.13 9.20 6.68
C VAL A 223 24.65 9.39 6.96
N ARG A 224 24.32 9.56 8.23
CA ARG A 224 22.96 9.75 8.71
C ARG A 224 22.92 10.82 9.78
N GLN A 225 21.95 11.73 9.69
CA GLN A 225 21.76 12.80 10.65
C GLN A 225 20.27 12.99 10.96
N PHE A 226 19.99 13.26 12.23
CA PHE A 226 18.64 13.45 12.75
C PHE A 226 18.36 14.91 13.08
N PHE A 227 17.11 15.32 12.92
CA PHE A 227 16.68 16.71 13.10
C PHE A 227 15.35 16.79 13.85
N ARG A 228 15.24 17.81 14.70
CA ARG A 228 14.07 18.18 15.50
C ARG A 228 13.11 19.05 14.70
N GLN A 229 11.86 19.09 15.14
CA GLN A 229 10.78 19.76 14.42
C GLN A 229 11.03 21.24 14.11
N ASP A 230 11.69 21.97 15.00
CA ASP A 230 12.01 23.39 14.87
C ASP A 230 13.10 23.69 13.82
N GLN A 231 13.76 22.65 13.31
CA GLN A 231 14.76 22.72 12.25
C GLN A 231 14.17 22.48 10.85
N LEU A 232 12.88 22.16 10.74
CA LEU A 232 12.20 21.88 9.47
C LEU A 232 11.42 23.10 8.98
N ASP A 233 11.62 23.45 7.72
CA ASP A 233 10.75 24.35 6.95
C ASP A 233 10.32 23.66 5.66
N ILE A 234 9.05 23.26 5.59
CA ILE A 234 8.51 22.42 4.51
C ILE A 234 7.25 23.07 3.95
N SER A 235 7.25 23.35 2.66
CA SER A 235 6.07 23.88 1.97
C SER A 235 5.06 22.77 1.65
N GLN A 236 3.79 23.01 1.95
CA GLN A 236 2.67 22.19 1.46
C GLN A 236 2.16 22.65 0.08
N GLU A 237 2.60 23.81 -0.38
CA GLU A 237 2.10 24.44 -1.62
C GLU A 237 2.98 24.15 -2.83
N LYS A 238 4.30 24.13 -2.62
CA LYS A 238 5.32 23.86 -3.64
C LYS A 238 6.30 22.80 -3.15
N PHE A 239 7.06 22.22 -4.09
CA PHE A 239 8.15 21.33 -3.75
C PHE A 239 9.35 22.13 -3.27
N ASP A 240 9.41 22.32 -1.95
CA ASP A 240 10.45 23.08 -1.27
C ASP A 240 10.60 22.53 0.14
N ILE A 241 11.69 21.80 0.34
CA ILE A 241 12.06 21.13 1.59
C ILE A 241 13.33 21.81 2.08
N SER A 242 13.31 22.28 3.32
CA SER A 242 14.49 22.73 4.03
C SER A 242 14.56 22.06 5.41
N ILE A 243 15.70 21.45 5.71
CA ILE A 243 16.04 20.93 7.04
C ILE A 243 17.37 21.59 7.43
N GLN A 244 17.30 22.63 8.27
CA GLN A 244 18.39 23.58 8.46
C GLN A 244 18.93 24.10 7.11
N GLU A 245 20.20 23.82 6.81
CA GLU A 245 20.90 24.24 5.59
C GLU A 245 20.70 23.26 4.42
N ASN A 246 20.19 22.05 4.70
CA ASN A 246 19.94 21.02 3.70
C ASN A 246 18.63 21.31 2.96
N LYS A 247 18.67 21.40 1.63
CA LYS A 247 17.50 21.71 0.81
C LYS A 247 17.28 20.72 -0.32
N MET A 248 16.01 20.52 -0.64
CA MET A 248 15.57 19.81 -1.84
C MET A 248 14.39 20.55 -2.47
N SER A 249 14.46 20.79 -3.77
CA SER A 249 13.45 21.50 -4.55
C SER A 249 13.39 20.96 -5.98
N SER A 250 12.54 21.57 -6.82
CA SER A 250 12.44 21.21 -8.25
C SER A 250 13.72 21.45 -9.05
N ASN A 251 14.64 22.28 -8.55
CA ASN A 251 15.86 22.66 -9.27
C ASN A 251 17.06 21.81 -8.88
N GLY A 252 16.94 20.99 -7.84
CA GLY A 252 18.06 20.27 -7.27
C GLY A 252 17.95 20.10 -5.76
N ALA A 253 19.00 19.50 -5.20
CA ALA A 253 19.22 19.40 -3.78
C ALA A 253 20.64 19.81 -3.45
N TYR A 254 20.83 20.47 -2.33
CA TYR A 254 22.16 20.77 -1.80
C TYR A 254 22.15 20.60 -0.29
N GLY A 255 23.29 20.26 0.29
CA GLY A 255 23.36 20.00 1.72
C GLY A 255 24.65 19.33 2.12
N LYS A 256 24.79 19.21 3.42
CA LYS A 256 25.92 18.58 4.09
C LYS A 256 25.39 17.93 5.35
N ILE A 257 25.74 16.67 5.53
CA ILE A 257 25.51 15.95 6.79
C ILE A 257 26.83 15.36 7.28
N GLU A 258 26.96 15.38 8.59
CA GLU A 258 28.08 14.80 9.31
C GLU A 258 27.55 13.71 10.22
N GLU A 259 28.35 12.68 10.42
CA GLU A 259 28.08 11.62 11.36
C GLU A 259 28.21 12.18 12.79
N ASN A 260 27.09 12.68 13.30
CA ASN A 260 26.99 13.07 14.70
C ASN A 260 26.87 11.78 15.50
N GLY A 261 27.92 11.42 16.24
CA GLY A 261 28.01 10.24 17.11
C GLY A 261 27.01 10.19 18.28
N GLU A 262 25.87 10.88 18.20
CA GLU A 262 24.74 10.62 19.09
C GLU A 262 24.09 9.30 18.67
N ALA A 263 24.63 8.21 19.20
CA ALA A 263 23.92 6.95 19.31
C ALA A 263 22.55 7.25 19.94
N PHE A 264 21.49 7.13 19.14
CA PHE A 264 20.14 7.27 19.66
C PHE A 264 19.80 6.00 20.45
N ASP A 265 20.06 6.06 21.76
CA ASP A 265 19.45 5.21 22.77
C ASP A 265 17.93 5.43 22.75
N GLY A 266 17.22 4.57 22.02
CA GLY A 266 15.80 4.31 22.26
C GLY A 266 15.55 3.23 23.32
N SER A 267 16.60 2.53 23.72
CA SER A 267 16.74 1.62 24.86
C SER A 267 18.15 1.03 24.78
N SER A 268 18.89 1.06 25.88
CA SER A 268 20.12 0.30 26.10
C SER A 268 20.07 -1.08 25.44
N ASP A 269 21.13 -1.42 24.70
CA ASP A 269 21.63 -2.77 24.35
C ASP A 269 21.77 -3.12 22.86
N ASN A 270 21.60 -2.20 21.91
CA ASN A 270 21.97 -2.48 20.51
C ASN A 270 22.87 -1.39 19.91
N GLU A 271 24.09 -1.79 19.59
CA GLU A 271 25.07 -1.02 18.84
C GLU A 271 24.50 -0.54 17.49
N PRO A 272 24.95 0.62 16.97
CA PRO A 272 24.63 1.01 15.61
C PRO A 272 25.24 -0.01 14.64
N LEU A 273 24.42 -0.94 14.14
CA LEU A 273 24.73 -1.75 12.96
C LEU A 273 24.68 -0.87 11.70
N ILE A 274 25.47 0.20 11.67
CA ILE A 274 26.10 0.62 10.43
C ILE A 274 27.32 -0.30 10.38
N ASN A 275 27.41 -1.20 9.40
CA ASN A 275 28.61 -2.01 9.22
C ASN A 275 29.83 -1.11 9.44
N GLU A 276 30.69 -1.44 10.41
CA GLU A 276 31.92 -0.70 10.73
C GLU A 276 32.77 -0.56 9.47
N PHE A 277 32.50 0.46 8.67
CA PHE A 277 33.31 0.84 7.53
C PHE A 277 34.04 2.11 7.95
N ASN A 278 35.29 1.90 8.34
CA ASN A 278 36.35 2.90 8.50
C ASN A 278 36.13 3.97 9.58
N SER A 279 36.01 3.57 10.86
CA SER A 279 36.02 4.49 12.01
C SER A 279 37.39 4.62 12.69
N GLU A 280 38.51 4.50 11.95
CA GLU A 280 39.79 4.99 12.44
C GLU A 280 39.83 6.54 12.28
N ASN A 281 39.21 7.23 13.24
CA ASN A 281 39.40 8.66 13.57
C ASN A 281 38.81 9.78 12.67
N ASN A 282 37.95 9.50 11.68
CA ASN A 282 37.26 10.57 10.96
C ASN A 282 35.73 10.44 11.09
N GLN A 283 35.07 11.50 11.57
CA GLN A 283 33.62 11.64 11.42
C GLN A 283 33.30 11.59 9.92
N ASN A 284 32.46 10.65 9.49
CA ASN A 284 32.08 10.60 8.09
C ASN A 284 31.23 11.83 7.75
N GLU A 285 31.49 12.40 6.59
CA GLU A 285 30.77 13.55 6.07
C GLU A 285 30.40 13.28 4.62
N ILE A 286 29.19 13.68 4.23
CA ILE A 286 28.79 13.74 2.83
C ILE A 286 28.22 15.14 2.56
N THR A 287 28.74 15.77 1.51
CA THR A 287 28.26 17.04 0.97
C THR A 287 27.78 16.82 -0.46
N TRP A 288 26.68 17.47 -0.84
CA TRP A 288 26.14 17.43 -2.20
C TRP A 288 25.67 18.80 -2.66
N ASP A 289 25.85 19.08 -3.94
CA ASP A 289 25.17 20.16 -4.67
C ASP A 289 24.79 19.59 -6.04
N ILE A 290 23.55 19.15 -6.16
CA ILE A 290 23.08 18.35 -7.28
C ILE A 290 21.83 18.94 -7.92
N SER A 291 21.88 19.06 -9.23
CA SER A 291 20.73 19.31 -10.08
C SER A 291 20.21 17.99 -10.64
N PHE A 292 18.91 17.92 -10.90
CA PHE A 292 18.31 16.79 -11.59
C PHE A 292 17.19 17.29 -12.50
N THR A 293 17.11 16.71 -13.70
CA THR A 293 16.03 17.03 -14.64
C THR A 293 15.51 15.75 -15.26
N SER A 294 14.19 15.64 -15.37
CA SER A 294 13.54 14.50 -16.05
C SER A 294 12.78 14.95 -17.28
N THR A 295 13.06 14.29 -18.40
CA THR A 295 12.30 14.42 -19.64
C THR A 295 11.02 13.58 -19.63
N GLN A 296 10.80 12.78 -18.59
CA GLN A 296 9.69 11.84 -18.49
C GLN A 296 8.58 12.33 -17.54
N VAL A 297 7.33 11.89 -17.73
CA VAL A 297 6.24 12.20 -16.78
C VAL A 297 6.31 11.26 -15.56
N PRO A 298 5.71 11.65 -14.42
CA PRO A 298 5.68 10.83 -13.22
C PRO A 298 5.22 9.39 -13.44
N LEU A 299 5.87 8.44 -12.75
CA LEU A 299 5.41 7.06 -12.63
C LEU A 299 4.65 6.90 -11.32
N SER A 300 3.49 6.25 -11.36
CA SER A 300 2.67 6.00 -10.17
C SER A 300 2.39 4.50 -10.03
N LEU A 301 3.07 3.86 -9.07
CA LEU A 301 2.92 2.43 -8.76
C LEU A 301 1.56 2.08 -8.16
N TYR A 302 0.78 3.08 -7.74
CA TYR A 302 -0.59 2.92 -7.31
C TYR A 302 -1.49 3.94 -8.04
N GLU A 303 -2.80 3.72 -8.08
CA GLU A 303 -3.70 4.62 -8.81
C GLU A 303 -3.77 6.01 -8.13
N GLU A 304 -3.54 7.07 -8.91
CA GLU A 304 -3.47 8.46 -8.43
C GLU A 304 -4.71 8.89 -7.64
N GLU A 305 -5.90 8.49 -8.11
CA GLU A 305 -7.18 8.76 -7.43
C GLU A 305 -7.23 8.15 -6.03
N HIS A 306 -6.50 7.06 -5.81
CA HIS A 306 -6.50 6.32 -4.55
C HIS A 306 -5.54 6.90 -3.52
N TYR A 307 -4.50 7.65 -3.93
CA TYR A 307 -3.70 8.45 -3.00
C TYR A 307 -4.52 9.54 -2.32
N ALA A 308 -5.53 10.09 -3.02
CA ALA A 308 -6.45 11.10 -2.49
C ALA A 308 -7.58 10.53 -1.61
N ARG A 309 -7.88 9.22 -1.71
CA ARG A 309 -8.96 8.56 -0.95
C ARG A 309 -8.47 7.98 0.40
N SER A 310 -9.42 7.62 1.24
CA SER A 310 -9.18 6.89 2.50
C SER A 310 -8.91 5.41 2.23
N VAL A 311 -7.81 5.10 1.55
CA VAL A 311 -7.32 3.72 1.35
C VAL A 311 -6.57 3.20 2.59
N PRO A 312 -6.41 1.86 2.71
CA PRO A 312 -5.53 1.25 3.72
C PRO A 312 -4.21 1.99 3.85
N LYS A 313 -3.80 2.21 5.10
CA LYS A 313 -2.68 3.10 5.45
C LYS A 313 -1.37 2.68 4.80
N GLN A 314 -1.17 1.37 4.61
CA GLN A 314 0.00 0.75 4.02
C GLN A 314 0.11 1.02 2.52
N LEU A 315 -1.02 1.09 1.81
CA LEU A 315 -1.05 1.36 0.36
C LEU A 315 -0.60 2.78 0.01
N LYS A 316 -0.68 3.72 0.96
CA LYS A 316 -0.20 5.09 0.74
C LYS A 316 1.33 5.14 0.62
N MET A 317 2.04 4.21 1.27
CA MET A 317 3.50 4.11 1.21
C MET A 317 4.03 3.50 -0.09
N ILE A 318 3.16 3.17 -1.04
CA ILE A 318 3.59 2.83 -2.39
C ILE A 318 4.13 4.12 -3.04
N SER A 319 5.34 4.04 -3.60
CA SER A 319 6.04 5.22 -4.13
C SER A 319 5.32 5.79 -5.35
N ILE A 320 5.36 7.11 -5.48
CA ILE A 320 5.30 7.78 -6.77
C ILE A 320 6.74 8.15 -7.12
N CYS A 321 7.08 8.14 -8.41
CA CYS A 321 8.32 8.69 -8.91
C CYS A 321 7.99 9.92 -9.75
N PRO A 322 8.01 11.12 -9.14
CA PRO A 322 7.69 12.36 -9.85
C PRO A 322 8.65 12.63 -11.01
N SER A 323 9.94 12.29 -10.85
CA SER A 323 10.95 12.49 -11.88
C SER A 323 11.69 11.16 -12.13
N PRO A 324 11.14 10.28 -12.98
CA PRO A 324 11.81 9.04 -13.36
C PRO A 324 12.91 9.33 -14.40
N ARG A 325 13.95 8.51 -14.41
CA ARG A 325 15.08 8.64 -15.36
C ARG A 325 15.58 10.09 -15.48
N CYS A 326 16.01 10.67 -14.37
CA CYS A 326 16.63 11.97 -14.35
C CYS A 326 18.07 11.90 -14.87
N ASP A 327 18.47 12.95 -15.58
CA ASP A 327 19.86 13.30 -15.78
C ASP A 327 20.29 14.20 -14.61
N PHE A 328 21.35 13.80 -13.92
CA PHE A 328 21.92 14.50 -12.76
C PHE A 328 23.22 15.22 -13.16
N GLY A 329 23.44 16.38 -12.55
CA GLY A 329 24.65 17.18 -12.70
C GLY A 329 25.01 17.90 -11.40
N GLY A 330 26.29 18.20 -11.16
CA GLY A 330 26.76 18.93 -9.97
C GLY A 330 27.97 18.27 -9.32
N SER A 331 28.02 18.27 -7.99
CA SER A 331 29.10 17.61 -7.25
C SER A 331 28.60 16.90 -5.99
N LEU A 332 29.39 15.91 -5.58
CA LEU A 332 29.17 15.09 -4.40
C LEU A 332 30.53 14.81 -3.77
N SER A 333 30.67 14.91 -2.47
CA SER A 333 31.94 14.61 -1.81
C SER A 333 31.78 13.87 -0.50
N SER A 334 32.77 13.05 -0.16
CA SER A 334 32.97 12.54 1.19
C SER A 334 34.42 12.61 1.62
N ASN A 335 34.67 12.45 2.93
CA ASN A 335 36.03 12.38 3.47
C ASN A 335 36.84 11.20 2.89
N TYR A 336 36.15 10.15 2.43
CA TYR A 336 36.78 8.95 1.88
C TYR A 336 37.01 9.06 0.36
N PHE A 337 36.01 9.47 -0.41
CA PHE A 337 36.09 9.51 -1.87
C PHE A 337 36.61 10.85 -2.42
N GLY A 338 36.76 11.89 -1.58
CA GLY A 338 37.03 13.24 -2.04
C GLY A 338 35.84 13.84 -2.80
N GLU A 339 36.11 14.79 -3.69
CA GLU A 339 35.09 15.38 -4.56
C GLU A 339 34.90 14.55 -5.83
N LEU A 340 33.65 14.21 -6.12
CA LEU A 340 33.17 13.53 -7.31
C LEU A 340 32.34 14.51 -8.15
N GLU A 341 32.72 14.66 -9.41
CA GLU A 341 31.90 15.36 -10.39
C GLU A 341 30.70 14.48 -10.79
N ILE A 342 29.52 15.08 -10.72
CA ILE A 342 28.32 14.49 -11.28
C ILE A 342 28.11 15.13 -12.65
N ASP A 343 28.39 14.37 -13.70
CA ASP A 343 28.10 14.75 -15.08
C ASP A 343 27.35 13.60 -15.77
N GLY A 344 26.10 13.86 -16.14
CA GLY A 344 25.26 12.92 -16.86
C GLY A 344 24.92 11.63 -16.09
N TRP A 345 24.98 11.64 -14.76
CA TRP A 345 24.57 10.48 -13.97
C TRP A 345 23.06 10.22 -14.16
N ILE A 346 22.67 8.95 -14.24
CA ILE A 346 21.28 8.56 -14.50
C ILE A 346 20.62 8.03 -13.24
N GLY A 347 19.40 8.46 -12.98
CA GLY A 347 18.74 8.13 -11.73
C GLY A 347 17.27 8.47 -11.65
N SER A 348 16.77 8.69 -10.43
CA SER A 348 15.39 9.12 -10.21
C SER A 348 15.24 9.99 -8.97
N GLN A 349 14.16 10.77 -8.97
CA GLN A 349 13.62 11.40 -7.78
C GLN A 349 12.27 10.75 -7.46
N SER A 350 12.14 10.21 -6.24
CA SER A 350 10.95 9.50 -5.77
C SER A 350 10.37 10.15 -4.52
N HIS A 351 9.06 9.97 -4.33
CA HIS A 351 8.31 10.47 -3.19
C HIS A 351 7.32 9.41 -2.69
N SER A 352 7.35 9.13 -1.40
CA SER A 352 6.42 8.19 -0.74
C SER A 352 5.96 8.75 0.60
N TRP A 353 4.71 8.46 0.99
CA TRP A 353 4.18 8.92 2.27
C TRP A 353 3.14 7.97 2.84
N GLY A 354 2.90 8.00 4.14
CA GLY A 354 1.92 7.13 4.76
C GLY A 354 1.76 7.39 6.25
N SER A 355 1.09 6.48 6.93
CA SER A 355 0.93 6.56 8.39
C SER A 355 1.54 5.37 9.13
N GLY A 356 2.32 4.56 8.42
CA GLY A 356 3.07 3.43 8.94
C GLY A 356 3.59 2.55 7.81
N TYR A 357 4.73 1.91 8.06
CA TYR A 357 5.31 0.94 7.14
C TYR A 357 4.38 -0.26 6.95
N PRO A 358 4.31 -0.82 5.73
CA PRO A 358 3.74 -2.16 5.54
C PRO A 358 4.52 -3.20 6.36
N THR A 359 3.93 -4.38 6.53
CA THR A 359 4.59 -5.50 7.25
C THR A 359 5.89 -5.89 6.58
N ASP A 360 5.87 -6.05 5.26
CA ASP A 360 7.02 -6.24 4.39
C ASP A 360 6.90 -5.33 3.16
N ARG A 361 8.03 -4.87 2.63
CA ARG A 361 8.05 -4.16 1.35
C ARG A 361 9.35 -4.42 0.61
N PHE A 362 9.22 -4.87 -0.62
CA PHE A 362 10.29 -5.03 -1.58
C PHE A 362 10.01 -4.08 -2.72
N PHE A 363 10.88 -3.10 -2.93
CA PHE A 363 10.78 -2.15 -4.03
C PHE A 363 12.01 -2.28 -4.93
N GLY A 364 11.76 -2.32 -6.23
CA GLY A 364 12.80 -2.41 -7.25
C GLY A 364 12.59 -1.34 -8.32
N GLN A 365 13.68 -0.70 -8.74
CA GLN A 365 13.65 0.31 -9.80
C GLN A 365 14.80 0.14 -10.77
N VAL A 366 14.48 0.21 -12.06
CA VAL A 366 15.44 0.30 -13.16
C VAL A 366 15.19 1.62 -13.88
N CYS A 367 16.15 2.55 -13.79
CA CYS A 367 16.06 3.85 -14.46
C CYS A 367 16.42 3.76 -15.95
N GLN A 368 17.19 2.74 -16.36
CA GLN A 368 17.50 2.45 -17.75
C GLN A 368 17.94 0.99 -17.93
N PHE A 369 17.55 0.37 -19.04
CA PHE A 369 18.05 -0.94 -19.46
C PHE A 369 19.22 -0.78 -20.45
N ASP A 370 20.18 -1.71 -20.44
CA ASP A 370 21.47 -1.59 -21.14
C ASP A 370 21.35 -1.38 -22.65
N SER A 371 20.39 -2.04 -23.29
CA SER A 371 20.14 -1.92 -24.74
C SER A 371 18.89 -1.09 -25.06
N ARG A 372 18.25 -0.49 -24.04
CA ARG A 372 16.96 0.19 -24.15
C ARG A 372 16.88 1.34 -23.14
N GLU A 373 17.69 2.37 -23.33
CA GLU A 373 17.89 3.46 -22.35
C GLU A 373 16.62 4.25 -21.99
N LYS A 374 15.62 4.27 -22.87
CA LYS A 374 14.33 4.95 -22.61
C LYS A 374 13.37 4.12 -21.77
N ASN A 375 13.64 2.82 -21.59
CA ASN A 375 12.78 1.91 -20.87
C ASN A 375 13.07 2.01 -19.37
N THR A 376 12.02 2.07 -18.56
CA THR A 376 12.12 2.18 -17.10
C THR A 376 11.18 1.18 -16.45
N LEU A 377 11.57 0.61 -15.32
CA LEU A 377 10.74 -0.32 -14.56
C LEU A 377 10.67 0.12 -13.10
N GLU A 378 9.47 0.13 -12.54
CA GLU A 378 9.24 0.13 -11.11
C GLU A 378 8.36 -1.04 -10.71
N ILE A 379 8.73 -1.71 -9.63
CA ILE A 379 7.97 -2.81 -9.05
C ILE A 379 7.92 -2.70 -7.54
N VAL A 380 6.82 -3.18 -6.96
CA VAL A 380 6.71 -3.33 -5.50
C VAL A 380 6.00 -4.64 -5.16
N SER A 381 6.55 -5.39 -4.22
CA SER A 381 5.89 -6.51 -3.54
C SER A 381 5.69 -6.15 -2.07
N THR A 382 4.48 -6.28 -1.55
CA THR A 382 4.16 -5.93 -0.16
C THR A 382 2.93 -6.67 0.33
N THR A 383 2.85 -6.86 1.64
CA THR A 383 1.69 -7.41 2.33
C THR A 383 0.82 -6.27 2.86
N VAL A 384 -0.46 -6.31 2.48
CA VAL A 384 -1.45 -5.30 2.86
C VAL A 384 -2.61 -5.92 3.63
N GLU A 385 -3.06 -5.20 4.66
CA GLU A 385 -4.26 -5.52 5.43
C GLU A 385 -5.47 -4.88 4.76
N LEU A 386 -6.39 -5.70 4.26
CA LEU A 386 -7.65 -5.31 3.64
C LEU A 386 -8.81 -5.76 4.52
N GLY A 387 -9.10 -4.98 5.57
CA GLY A 387 -10.08 -5.36 6.60
C GLY A 387 -9.54 -6.51 7.45
N CYS A 388 -10.25 -7.64 7.48
CA CYS A 388 -9.82 -8.85 8.18
C CYS A 388 -8.92 -9.78 7.34
N LEU A 389 -8.61 -9.41 6.10
CA LEU A 389 -7.83 -10.23 5.18
C LEU A 389 -6.44 -9.64 4.96
N THR A 390 -5.42 -10.47 5.07
CA THR A 390 -4.04 -10.14 4.69
C THR A 390 -3.78 -10.66 3.29
N LYS A 391 -3.26 -9.81 2.39
CA LYS A 391 -2.96 -10.17 1.00
C LYS A 391 -1.56 -9.71 0.62
N LYS A 392 -0.81 -10.61 -0.04
CA LYS A 392 0.38 -10.23 -0.80
C LYS A 392 -0.06 -9.52 -2.07
N LEU A 393 0.65 -8.45 -2.40
CA LEU A 393 0.38 -7.59 -3.54
C LEU A 393 1.68 -7.37 -4.30
N PHE A 394 1.65 -7.59 -5.61
CA PHE A 394 2.73 -7.20 -6.52
C PHE A 394 2.21 -6.20 -7.55
N LEU A 395 2.81 -5.01 -7.61
CA LEU A 395 2.46 -3.97 -8.58
C LEU A 395 3.67 -3.66 -9.47
N MET A 396 3.38 -3.27 -10.72
CA MET A 396 4.40 -2.96 -11.71
C MET A 396 3.99 -1.77 -12.57
N VAL A 397 4.94 -0.89 -12.86
CA VAL A 397 4.84 0.10 -13.93
C VAL A 397 6.09 -0.03 -14.82
N LEU A 398 5.86 -0.28 -16.11
CA LEU A 398 6.91 -0.44 -17.10
C LEU A 398 6.70 0.61 -18.19
N ARG A 399 7.71 1.43 -18.45
CA ARG A 399 7.81 2.20 -19.70
C ARG A 399 8.66 1.37 -20.65
N TYR A 400 8.07 0.99 -21.77
CA TYR A 400 8.66 0.09 -22.75
C TYR A 400 8.38 0.65 -24.15
N GLU A 401 9.44 1.07 -24.84
CA GLU A 401 9.33 1.81 -26.10
C GLU A 401 8.50 3.09 -25.89
N GLU A 402 7.46 3.33 -26.69
CA GLU A 402 6.57 4.50 -26.56
C GLU A 402 5.35 4.23 -25.67
N LYS A 403 5.35 3.11 -24.95
CA LYS A 403 4.21 2.60 -24.21
C LYS A 403 4.48 2.61 -22.72
N GLU A 404 3.47 3.02 -21.94
CA GLU A 404 3.46 2.86 -20.49
C GLU A 404 2.46 1.76 -20.12
N ILE A 405 2.94 0.72 -19.44
CA ILE A 405 2.17 -0.42 -18.98
C ILE A 405 2.03 -0.32 -17.46
N LYS A 406 0.80 -0.10 -17.00
CA LYS A 406 0.46 -0.04 -15.57
C LYS A 406 -0.27 -1.30 -15.13
N LEU A 407 0.37 -2.09 -14.27
CA LEU A 407 -0.21 -3.21 -13.54
C LEU A 407 -0.26 -2.85 -12.05
N ASN A 408 -0.99 -1.77 -11.74
CA ASN A 408 -1.03 -1.11 -10.44
C ASN A 408 -2.37 -1.29 -9.68
N SER A 409 -3.26 -2.16 -10.18
CA SER A 409 -4.53 -2.47 -9.51
C SER A 409 -4.34 -3.50 -8.39
N VAL A 410 -5.03 -3.32 -7.25
CA VAL A 410 -5.00 -4.27 -6.12
C VAL A 410 -5.43 -5.68 -6.52
N TYR A 411 -6.50 -5.79 -7.32
CA TYR A 411 -7.03 -7.08 -7.76
C TYR A 411 -5.99 -7.89 -8.56
N ARG A 412 -5.46 -7.33 -9.66
CA ARG A 412 -4.45 -8.02 -10.45
C ARG A 412 -3.18 -8.27 -9.64
N GLY A 413 -2.74 -7.29 -8.85
CA GLY A 413 -1.54 -7.45 -8.04
C GLY A 413 -1.63 -8.56 -6.99
N SER A 414 -2.84 -8.89 -6.53
CA SER A 414 -3.06 -10.04 -5.62
C SER A 414 -3.05 -11.41 -6.30
N HIS A 415 -3.08 -11.45 -7.64
CA HIS A 415 -2.99 -12.68 -8.45
C HIS A 415 -1.61 -12.85 -9.11
N ALA A 416 -0.76 -11.83 -9.06
CA ALA A 416 0.61 -11.90 -9.53
C ALA A 416 1.45 -12.82 -8.61
N LYS A 417 2.42 -13.52 -9.19
CA LYS A 417 3.39 -14.32 -8.43
C LYS A 417 4.59 -13.45 -8.10
N SER A 418 5.03 -13.53 -6.85
CA SER A 418 6.22 -12.84 -6.34
C SER A 418 6.88 -13.77 -5.34
N GLU A 419 8.07 -14.24 -5.69
CA GLU A 419 8.87 -15.20 -4.93
C GLU A 419 10.22 -14.56 -4.61
N ILE A 420 10.58 -14.57 -3.34
CA ILE A 420 11.79 -13.93 -2.83
C ILE A 420 12.59 -14.99 -2.09
N THR A 421 13.88 -15.07 -2.39
CA THR A 421 14.81 -15.98 -1.74
C THR A 421 16.06 -15.22 -1.34
N PHE A 422 16.43 -15.34 -0.07
CA PHE A 422 17.67 -14.80 0.48
C PHE A 422 18.68 -15.95 0.63
N GLY A 423 19.86 -15.76 0.05
CA GLY A 423 21.05 -16.58 0.24
C GLY A 423 22.27 -15.70 0.01
N ASN A 424 23.40 -16.26 -0.45
CA ASN A 424 24.56 -15.46 -0.86
C ASN A 424 24.21 -14.43 -1.96
N VAL A 425 23.16 -14.71 -2.72
CA VAL A 425 22.57 -13.80 -3.69
C VAL A 425 21.09 -13.65 -3.35
N PHE A 426 20.66 -12.40 -3.17
CA PHE A 426 19.25 -12.07 -3.14
C PHE A 426 18.64 -12.31 -4.51
N ASN A 427 17.52 -13.04 -4.58
CA ASN A 427 16.76 -13.20 -5.81
C ASN A 427 15.27 -12.89 -5.57
N TRP A 428 14.71 -12.08 -6.46
CA TRP A 428 13.30 -11.77 -6.53
C TRP A 428 12.77 -12.12 -7.91
N ARG A 429 11.97 -13.18 -7.97
CA ARG A 429 11.27 -13.63 -9.17
C ARG A 429 9.83 -13.14 -9.14
N PHE A 430 9.34 -12.68 -10.27
CA PHE A 430 7.94 -12.34 -10.40
C PHE A 430 7.36 -12.78 -11.74
N GLN A 431 6.05 -12.98 -11.72
CA GLN A 431 5.25 -13.21 -12.91
C GLN A 431 3.93 -12.46 -12.77
N THR A 432 3.64 -11.60 -13.75
CA THR A 432 2.38 -10.85 -13.83
C THR A 432 1.96 -10.71 -15.28
N GLU A 433 0.71 -10.38 -15.52
CA GLU A 433 0.21 -10.26 -16.89
C GLU A 433 -0.83 -9.15 -17.05
N SER A 434 -0.97 -8.76 -18.31
CA SER A 434 -2.05 -7.93 -18.82
C SER A 434 -2.89 -8.73 -19.82
N ASN A 435 -3.88 -8.07 -20.41
CA ASN A 435 -4.66 -8.65 -21.50
C ASN A 435 -3.84 -8.87 -22.78
N VAL A 436 -2.69 -8.20 -22.90
CA VAL A 436 -1.89 -8.13 -24.14
C VAL A 436 -0.49 -8.74 -24.00
N ALA A 437 0.02 -8.93 -22.78
CA ALA A 437 1.36 -9.45 -22.56
C ALA A 437 1.51 -10.13 -21.20
N LEU A 438 2.36 -11.14 -21.15
CA LEU A 438 2.90 -11.77 -19.94
C LEU A 438 4.29 -11.18 -19.64
N PHE A 439 4.56 -10.93 -18.37
CA PHE A 439 5.82 -10.38 -17.87
C PHE A 439 6.43 -11.35 -16.86
N GLU A 440 7.67 -11.75 -17.11
CA GLU A 440 8.46 -12.61 -16.24
C GLU A 440 9.76 -11.88 -15.89
N GLY A 441 10.01 -11.65 -14.61
CA GLY A 441 11.17 -10.90 -14.15
C GLY A 441 12.01 -11.65 -13.14
N LEU A 442 13.32 -11.42 -13.20
CA LEU A 442 14.28 -11.79 -12.17
C LEU A 442 15.10 -10.56 -11.82
N LEU A 443 15.10 -10.24 -10.54
CA LEU A 443 15.88 -9.19 -9.94
C LEU A 443 16.84 -9.84 -8.94
N SER A 444 18.12 -9.46 -8.97
CA SER A 444 19.12 -10.07 -8.08
C SER A 444 20.22 -9.11 -7.66
N ALA A 445 20.80 -9.34 -6.49
CA ALA A 445 21.96 -8.61 -5.98
C ALA A 445 22.81 -9.50 -5.07
N PRO A 446 24.15 -9.35 -5.06
CA PRO A 446 25.01 -9.97 -4.06
C PRO A 446 24.59 -9.52 -2.66
N ARG A 447 24.58 -10.44 -1.69
CA ARG A 447 24.23 -10.12 -0.30
C ARG A 447 25.07 -8.99 0.28
N ASP A 448 26.37 -9.03 0.05
CA ASP A 448 27.33 -8.07 0.64
C ASP A 448 27.24 -6.67 0.01
N SER A 449 26.50 -6.54 -1.10
CA SER A 449 26.22 -5.23 -1.71
C SER A 449 25.16 -4.43 -0.94
N PHE A 450 24.44 -5.04 0.00
CA PHE A 450 23.38 -4.36 0.75
C PHE A 450 23.94 -3.56 1.92
N ILE A 451 23.47 -2.31 2.04
CA ILE A 451 23.59 -1.49 3.24
C ILE A 451 22.35 -1.70 4.09
N THR A 452 22.55 -1.75 5.41
CA THR A 452 21.47 -1.84 6.40
C THR A 452 21.33 -0.52 7.14
N ILE A 453 20.12 0.04 7.15
CA ILE A 453 19.81 1.24 7.93
C ILE A 453 18.68 0.90 8.92
N PRO A 454 18.91 1.00 10.23
CA PRO A 454 17.85 0.79 11.21
C PRO A 454 16.81 1.91 11.09
N LEU A 455 15.54 1.54 10.97
CA LEU A 455 14.42 2.47 10.92
C LEU A 455 14.08 2.94 12.34
N LEU A 456 13.83 4.25 12.51
CA LEU A 456 13.34 4.76 13.78
C LEU A 456 12.01 4.09 14.14
N ASN A 457 11.99 3.42 15.28
CA ASN A 457 10.82 2.78 15.88
C ASN A 457 9.84 3.83 16.44
N ASN A 458 9.35 4.76 15.61
CA ASN A 458 8.14 5.53 15.93
C ASN A 458 6.87 4.71 15.63
N THR A 459 7.01 3.38 15.68
CA THR A 459 6.02 2.40 15.29
C THR A 459 5.65 1.52 16.47
N ASN A 460 5.10 2.10 17.54
CA ASN A 460 4.29 1.32 18.47
C ASN A 460 3.11 0.75 17.66
N THR A 461 3.28 -0.48 17.20
CA THR A 461 2.22 -1.35 16.74
C THR A 461 1.25 -1.52 17.90
N LYS A 462 -0.04 -1.69 17.61
CA LYS A 462 -1.13 -1.66 18.61
C LYS A 462 -1.08 -2.78 19.67
N ASN A 463 -0.04 -3.61 19.68
CA ASN A 463 0.11 -4.68 20.66
C ASN A 463 1.16 -4.25 21.68
N ASN A 464 0.70 -3.76 22.83
CA ASN A 464 1.51 -3.44 24.01
C ASN A 464 2.20 -4.65 24.66
N ASN A 465 2.42 -5.75 23.92
CA ASN A 465 2.93 -7.01 24.47
C ASN A 465 4.10 -7.63 23.71
N ASP A 466 4.66 -7.00 22.66
CA ASP A 466 5.89 -7.50 22.04
C ASP A 466 7.03 -6.50 22.18
N ASN A 467 8.11 -6.97 22.80
CA ASN A 467 9.37 -6.28 22.93
C ASN A 467 9.98 -6.05 21.52
N SER A 468 10.35 -4.79 21.24
CA SER A 468 11.64 -4.41 20.63
C SER A 468 12.10 -5.00 19.28
N THR A 469 11.24 -5.35 18.31
CA THR A 469 11.76 -5.60 16.95
C THR A 469 12.06 -4.29 16.22
N THR A 470 13.34 -4.01 16.01
CA THR A 470 13.81 -2.90 15.16
C THR A 470 13.61 -3.29 13.71
N ARG A 471 12.94 -2.44 12.92
CA ARG A 471 12.83 -2.69 11.48
C ARG A 471 14.09 -2.21 10.77
N HIS A 472 14.47 -2.93 9.72
CA HIS A 472 15.63 -2.60 8.92
C HIS A 472 15.22 -2.20 7.50
N LEU A 473 15.93 -1.21 6.98
CA LEU A 473 15.91 -0.83 5.57
C LEU A 473 17.17 -1.37 4.91
N LEU A 474 17.01 -2.28 3.96
CA LEU A 474 18.11 -2.84 3.18
C LEU A 474 18.14 -2.16 1.82
N LEU A 475 19.30 -1.60 1.46
CA LEU A 475 19.49 -0.82 0.24
C LEU A 475 20.65 -1.41 -0.56
N THR A 476 20.48 -1.56 -1.88
CA THR A 476 21.61 -1.80 -2.77
C THR A 476 21.43 -1.03 -4.08
N GLN A 477 22.57 -0.59 -4.61
CA GLN A 477 22.70 0.07 -5.90
C GLN A 477 23.38 -0.83 -6.95
N LYS A 478 23.81 -2.04 -6.52
CA LYS A 478 24.51 -3.04 -7.34
C LYS A 478 23.59 -4.23 -7.64
N ALA A 479 22.43 -3.94 -8.22
CA ALA A 479 21.46 -4.98 -8.58
C ALA A 479 21.32 -5.15 -10.09
N THR A 480 20.93 -6.36 -10.49
CA THR A 480 20.61 -6.70 -11.87
C THR A 480 19.12 -6.97 -12.04
N CYS A 481 18.62 -6.72 -13.25
CA CYS A 481 17.26 -7.06 -13.65
C CYS A 481 17.28 -7.72 -15.03
N THR A 482 16.59 -8.85 -15.17
CA THR A 482 16.19 -9.42 -16.45
C THR A 482 14.68 -9.44 -16.52
N LEU A 483 14.12 -8.81 -17.56
CA LEU A 483 12.69 -8.78 -17.82
C LEU A 483 12.40 -9.41 -19.17
N LYS A 484 11.57 -10.44 -19.17
CA LYS A 484 11.03 -11.09 -20.36
C LYS A 484 9.58 -10.66 -20.56
N ILE A 485 9.27 -10.26 -21.79
CA ILE A 485 7.97 -9.76 -22.21
C ILE A 485 7.47 -10.65 -23.34
N VAL A 486 6.35 -11.33 -23.13
CA VAL A 486 5.73 -12.23 -24.12
C VAL A 486 4.40 -11.62 -24.54
N GLU A 487 4.29 -11.18 -25.80
CA GLU A 487 3.07 -10.57 -26.33
C GLU A 487 2.03 -11.65 -26.67
N LYS A 488 0.86 -11.56 -26.02
CA LYS A 488 -0.21 -12.55 -26.14
C LYS A 488 -0.83 -12.52 -27.54
N GLY A 489 -1.10 -13.71 -28.08
CA GLY A 489 -1.65 -13.84 -29.43
C GLY A 489 -0.62 -13.64 -30.54
N THR A 490 0.67 -13.50 -30.19
CA THR A 490 1.78 -13.43 -31.14
C THR A 490 2.90 -14.37 -30.70
N GLU A 491 3.88 -14.59 -31.57
CA GLU A 491 5.13 -15.29 -31.22
C GLU A 491 6.23 -14.33 -30.71
N LYS A 492 5.90 -13.05 -30.50
CA LYS A 492 6.89 -12.02 -30.14
C LYS A 492 7.29 -12.13 -28.67
N VAL A 493 8.59 -12.30 -28.45
CA VAL A 493 9.23 -12.31 -27.14
C VAL A 493 10.36 -11.28 -27.15
N ASP A 494 10.40 -10.39 -26.17
CA ASP A 494 11.57 -9.53 -25.92
C ASP A 494 12.16 -9.81 -24.53
N ILE A 495 13.48 -9.70 -24.42
CA ILE A 495 14.22 -9.86 -23.17
C ILE A 495 15.15 -8.67 -23.02
N ILE A 496 14.88 -7.84 -22.02
CA ILE A 496 15.68 -6.66 -21.71
C ILE A 496 16.39 -6.84 -20.37
N LYS A 497 17.61 -6.29 -20.27
CA LYS A 497 18.48 -6.46 -19.10
C LYS A 497 19.05 -5.13 -18.63
N ALA A 498 19.23 -5.02 -17.32
CA ALA A 498 19.95 -3.95 -16.68
C ALA A 498 20.96 -4.61 -15.74
N ASN A 499 22.25 -4.50 -16.06
CA ASN A 499 23.32 -5.03 -15.22
C ASN A 499 23.83 -3.91 -14.32
N GLU A 500 23.76 -4.10 -13.00
CA GLU A 500 24.26 -3.14 -11.99
C GLU A 500 23.70 -1.71 -12.15
N LYS A 501 22.45 -1.63 -12.65
CA LYS A 501 21.69 -0.38 -12.88
C LYS A 501 20.30 -0.45 -12.24
N CYS A 502 20.11 -1.38 -11.33
CA CYS A 502 18.89 -1.57 -10.57
C CYS A 502 19.12 -1.15 -9.11
N PHE A 503 18.11 -0.53 -8.52
CA PHE A 503 18.08 -0.17 -7.11
C PHE A 503 17.10 -1.07 -6.36
N PHE A 504 17.49 -1.54 -5.17
CA PHE A 504 16.57 -2.19 -4.23
C PHE A 504 16.36 -1.37 -2.97
N GLU A 505 15.14 -1.45 -2.47
CA GLU A 505 14.76 -0.99 -1.15
C GLU A 505 13.87 -2.04 -0.50
N ILE A 506 14.37 -2.65 0.58
CA ILE A 506 13.67 -3.71 1.32
C ILE A 506 13.40 -3.23 2.73
N ILE A 507 12.15 -3.33 3.17
CA ILE A 507 11.75 -3.08 4.56
C ILE A 507 11.32 -4.40 5.16
N THR A 508 11.94 -4.76 6.29
CA THR A 508 11.78 -6.05 6.95
C THR A 508 11.97 -5.93 8.46
N ASP A 509 11.31 -6.82 9.19
CA ASP A 509 11.46 -6.98 10.64
C ASP A 509 12.40 -8.16 10.98
N GLU A 510 12.72 -9.00 9.99
CA GLU A 510 13.38 -10.31 10.17
C GLU A 510 14.90 -10.31 9.90
N PHE A 511 15.49 -9.19 9.47
CA PHE A 511 16.88 -9.19 9.00
C PHE A 511 17.71 -8.08 9.66
N SER A 512 18.48 -8.44 10.69
CA SER A 512 19.84 -7.91 10.80
C SER A 512 20.73 -8.87 9.99
N PHE A 513 21.51 -8.38 9.02
CA PHE A 513 22.27 -9.27 8.12
C PHE A 513 23.30 -10.16 8.83
N ASN A 514 23.56 -9.92 10.12
CA ASN A 514 24.43 -10.73 10.96
C ASN A 514 23.81 -12.08 11.40
N GLU A 515 22.51 -12.30 11.22
CA GLU A 515 21.84 -13.52 11.74
C GLU A 515 21.60 -14.62 10.69
N ILE A 516 21.89 -14.39 9.41
CA ILE A 516 21.65 -15.36 8.32
C ILE A 516 22.96 -16.08 7.92
N GLU A 517 23.71 -16.64 8.86
CA GLU A 517 24.78 -17.59 8.50
C GLU A 517 24.30 -19.05 8.42
N GLU A 518 23.07 -19.37 8.87
CA GLU A 518 22.62 -20.77 9.03
C GLU A 518 21.23 -21.10 8.45
N ILE A 519 20.93 -20.77 7.19
CA ILE A 519 19.80 -21.40 6.46
C ILE A 519 20.24 -22.02 5.13
#